data_AF-A0A2U2ZUK8-F1
#
_entry.id   AF-A0A2U2ZUK8-F1
#
_cell.length_a   1.000
_cell.length_b   1.000
_cell.length_c   1.000
_cell.angle_alpha   90.00
_cell.angle_beta   90.00
_cell.angle_gamma   90.00
#
_symmetry.space_group_name_H-M   'P 1'
#
loop_
_entity.id
_entity.type
_entity.pdbx_description
1 polymer ?
#
loop_
_entity_poly.entity_id
_entity_poly.type
_entity_poly.pdbx_seq_one_letter_code
_entity_poly.pdbx_strand_id
1 'polypeptide(L)'
;MPQTNTQAPARSRRRPLTTRIVIGAGIPTGVALFALGLWLDSIAWWSRHNYFLNIFSGFTGVCFGIPFALVGLDYLTRKQEEHRETEQARARASLFVASLLEVFNGLTLDEVSGKVRALLNESIAIRAVRGDDQSREDRELSLLAAFDELLPAPGGQPRTRWSSFRRQSNETDHMGRWRTEVERSWTRLDNVRAAVADDWIDKATDVAAHQAVGQLLRDGRSPWKANRDQESATAMRYFLRDLNALCQAAKALEAHTR
;
A
#
# COMPACT_ATOMS: atom_id res chain seq x y z
N MET A 1 -0.88 10.05 -24.31
CA MET A 1 -1.76 8.87 -24.44
C MET A 1 -1.54 8.00 -23.21
N PRO A 2 -2.53 7.86 -22.31
CA PRO A 2 -2.39 7.01 -21.14
C PRO A 2 -2.45 5.55 -21.60
N GLN A 3 -1.39 4.79 -21.34
CA GLN A 3 -1.42 3.34 -21.48
C GLN A 3 -2.37 2.82 -20.40
N THR A 4 -3.56 2.40 -20.81
CA THR A 4 -4.42 1.54 -20.00
C THR A 4 -3.64 0.26 -19.74
N ASN A 5 -2.95 0.20 -18.60
CA ASN A 5 -2.40 -1.03 -18.08
C ASN A 5 -3.57 -1.99 -17.89
N THR A 6 -3.72 -2.90 -18.83
CA THR A 6 -4.57 -4.07 -18.77
C THR A 6 -4.22 -4.78 -17.46
N GLN A 7 -5.07 -4.59 -16.45
CA GLN A 7 -5.03 -5.35 -15.21
C GLN A 7 -4.95 -6.82 -15.61
N ALA A 8 -3.85 -7.47 -15.23
CA ALA A 8 -3.70 -8.90 -15.44
C ALA A 8 -4.94 -9.58 -14.84
N PRO A 9 -5.66 -10.41 -15.61
CA PRO A 9 -6.89 -11.00 -15.16
C PRO A 9 -6.62 -11.75 -13.86
N ALA A 10 -7.51 -11.56 -12.89
CA ALA A 10 -7.60 -12.29 -11.64
C ALA A 10 -6.96 -13.65 -11.82
N ARG A 11 -5.80 -13.86 -11.17
CA ARG A 11 -5.01 -15.09 -11.22
C ARG A 11 -5.96 -16.21 -10.84
N SER A 12 -6.62 -16.80 -11.84
CA SER A 12 -7.49 -17.94 -11.65
C SER A 12 -6.54 -19.07 -11.30
N ARG A 13 -6.24 -19.21 -10.01
CA ARG A 13 -5.51 -20.32 -9.43
C ARG A 13 -6.33 -21.55 -9.78
N ARG A 14 -6.06 -22.11 -10.96
CA ARG A 14 -6.61 -23.39 -11.40
C ARG A 14 -6.20 -24.36 -10.31
N ARG A 15 -7.18 -24.81 -9.51
CA ARG A 15 -7.00 -25.94 -8.60
C ARG A 15 -6.21 -27.02 -9.37
N PRO A 16 -5.11 -27.54 -8.82
CA PRO A 16 -4.30 -28.51 -9.52
C PRO A 16 -5.19 -29.65 -10.02
N LEU A 17 -4.97 -30.08 -11.27
CA LEU A 17 -5.81 -31.07 -11.95
C LEU A 17 -5.98 -32.34 -11.12
N THR A 18 -4.95 -32.71 -10.36
CA THR A 18 -4.93 -33.82 -9.40
C THR A 18 -6.01 -33.70 -8.33
N THR A 19 -6.19 -32.54 -7.69
CA THR A 19 -7.24 -32.35 -6.66
C THR A 19 -8.64 -32.50 -7.24
N ARG A 20 -8.85 -32.04 -8.49
CA ARG A 20 -10.15 -32.19 -9.16
C ARG A 20 -10.48 -33.65 -9.46
N ILE A 21 -9.50 -34.40 -9.93
CA ILE A 21 -9.65 -35.84 -10.23
C ILE A 21 -9.89 -36.62 -8.93
N VAL A 22 -9.12 -36.36 -7.88
CA VAL A 22 -9.26 -37.06 -6.59
C VAL A 22 -10.63 -36.80 -5.95
N ILE A 23 -11.10 -35.55 -5.95
CA ILE A 23 -12.44 -35.22 -5.42
C ILE A 23 -13.52 -35.83 -6.32
N GLY A 24 -13.38 -35.66 -7.64
CA GLY A 24 -14.37 -36.09 -8.63
C GLY A 24 -14.54 -37.60 -8.73
N ALA A 25 -13.47 -38.38 -8.55
CA ALA A 25 -13.53 -39.85 -8.57
C ALA A 25 -13.70 -40.44 -7.17
N GLY A 26 -13.09 -39.83 -6.14
CA GLY A 26 -13.07 -40.35 -4.77
C GLY A 26 -14.43 -40.34 -4.10
N ILE A 27 -15.20 -39.24 -4.25
CA ILE A 27 -16.54 -39.13 -3.63
C ILE A 27 -17.52 -40.16 -4.22
N PRO A 28 -17.69 -40.28 -5.57
CA PRO A 28 -18.59 -41.30 -6.13
C PRO A 28 -18.15 -42.72 -5.79
N THR A 29 -16.85 -43.00 -5.79
CA THR A 29 -16.31 -44.30 -5.41
C THR A 29 -16.64 -44.62 -3.95
N GLY A 30 -16.45 -43.65 -3.04
CA GLY A 30 -16.83 -43.78 -1.63
C GLY A 30 -18.32 -44.04 -1.42
N VAL A 31 -19.18 -43.33 -2.16
CA VAL A 31 -20.65 -43.54 -2.11
C VAL A 31 -21.03 -44.92 -2.64
N ALA A 32 -20.42 -45.37 -3.75
CA ALA A 32 -20.66 -46.68 -4.32
C ALA A 32 -20.24 -47.81 -3.36
N LEU A 33 -19.08 -47.68 -2.72
CA LEU A 33 -18.63 -48.61 -1.68
C LEU A 33 -19.56 -48.59 -0.48
N PHE A 34 -19.96 -47.42 0.00
CA PHE A 34 -20.90 -47.33 1.12
C PHE A 34 -22.22 -48.07 0.83
N ALA A 35 -22.80 -47.85 -0.36
CA ALA A 35 -24.02 -48.55 -0.79
C ALA A 35 -23.81 -50.07 -0.92
N LEU A 36 -22.68 -50.50 -1.49
CA LEU A 36 -22.31 -51.92 -1.59
C LEU A 36 -22.16 -52.55 -0.21
N GLY A 37 -21.58 -51.82 0.76
CA GLY A 37 -21.44 -52.26 2.13
C GLY A 37 -22.77 -52.52 2.82
N LEU A 38 -23.73 -51.60 2.66
CA LEU A 38 -25.11 -51.76 3.15
C LEU A 38 -25.82 -52.96 2.51
N TRP A 39 -25.61 -53.17 1.20
CA TRP A 39 -26.19 -54.32 0.50
C TRP A 39 -25.60 -55.66 0.99
N LEU A 40 -24.26 -55.74 1.13
CA LEU A 40 -23.59 -56.94 1.65
C LEU A 40 -23.99 -57.26 3.09
N ASP A 41 -24.27 -56.22 3.88
CA ASP A 41 -24.79 -56.37 5.24
C ASP A 41 -26.20 -56.99 5.25
N SER A 42 -27.06 -56.58 4.31
CA SER A 42 -28.44 -57.10 4.20
C SER A 42 -28.52 -58.62 3.92
N ILE A 43 -27.50 -59.19 3.28
CA ILE A 43 -27.40 -60.64 3.02
C ILE A 43 -26.49 -61.36 4.03
N ALA A 44 -26.13 -60.71 5.14
CA ALA A 44 -25.27 -61.21 6.20
C ALA A 44 -23.89 -61.71 5.70
N TRP A 45 -23.36 -61.16 4.60
CA TRP A 45 -22.12 -61.64 3.97
C TRP A 45 -20.91 -61.52 4.90
N TRP A 46 -20.87 -60.45 5.70
CA TRP A 46 -19.76 -60.13 6.62
C TRP A 46 -19.53 -61.20 7.67
N SER A 47 -20.60 -61.87 8.14
CA SER A 47 -20.52 -62.92 9.17
C SER A 47 -19.58 -64.07 8.78
N ARG A 48 -19.42 -64.32 7.48
CA ARG A 48 -18.52 -65.35 6.93
C ARG A 48 -17.14 -64.80 6.54
N HIS A 49 -16.99 -63.48 6.49
CA HIS A 49 -15.86 -62.79 5.86
C HIS A 49 -15.36 -61.59 6.69
N ASN A 50 -15.24 -61.76 8.01
CA ASN A 50 -14.86 -60.68 8.94
C ASN A 50 -13.54 -59.96 8.57
N TYR A 51 -12.59 -60.63 7.91
CA TYR A 51 -11.35 -60.01 7.43
C TYR A 51 -11.60 -58.87 6.42
N PHE A 52 -12.55 -59.04 5.50
CA PHE A 52 -12.83 -58.04 4.46
C PHE A 52 -13.52 -56.80 5.01
N LEU A 53 -14.24 -56.92 6.12
CA LEU A 53 -14.93 -55.79 6.75
C LEU A 53 -13.92 -54.70 7.16
N ASN A 54 -12.77 -55.10 7.70
CA ASN A 54 -11.71 -54.17 8.10
C ASN A 54 -11.05 -53.49 6.89
N ILE A 55 -10.86 -54.20 5.79
CA ILE A 55 -10.31 -53.62 4.55
C ILE A 55 -11.33 -52.66 3.95
N PHE A 56 -12.60 -53.04 3.92
CA PHE A 56 -13.67 -52.26 3.32
C PHE A 56 -13.93 -50.96 4.07
N SER A 57 -13.93 -51.01 5.42
CA SER A 57 -14.05 -49.82 6.25
C SER A 57 -12.85 -48.88 6.07
N GLY A 58 -11.64 -49.42 5.99
CA GLY A 58 -10.42 -48.66 5.69
C GLY A 58 -10.50 -47.96 4.33
N PHE A 59 -10.90 -48.68 3.28
CA PHE A 59 -11.00 -48.12 1.92
C PHE A 59 -12.09 -47.05 1.83
N THR A 60 -13.25 -47.29 2.45
CA THR A 60 -14.33 -46.30 2.53
C THR A 60 -13.88 -45.05 3.28
N GLY A 61 -13.18 -45.22 4.42
CA GLY A 61 -12.59 -44.13 5.18
C GLY A 61 -11.59 -43.31 4.36
N VAL A 62 -10.75 -43.96 3.55
CA VAL A 62 -9.81 -43.29 2.64
C VAL A 62 -10.53 -42.50 1.55
N CYS A 63 -11.58 -43.05 0.94
CA CYS A 63 -12.35 -42.40 -0.13
C CYS A 63 -13.03 -41.10 0.32
N PHE A 64 -13.41 -40.97 1.60
CA PHE A 64 -13.97 -39.73 2.15
C PHE A 64 -12.92 -38.86 2.84
N GLY A 65 -12.00 -39.48 3.58
CA GLY A 65 -10.99 -38.79 4.37
C GLY A 65 -9.99 -38.00 3.52
N ILE A 66 -9.51 -38.57 2.40
CA ILE A 66 -8.54 -37.89 1.53
C ILE A 66 -9.17 -36.63 0.89
N PRO A 67 -10.34 -36.69 0.22
CA PRO A 67 -10.96 -35.47 -0.33
C PRO A 67 -11.25 -34.42 0.73
N PHE A 68 -11.76 -34.82 1.90
CA PHE A 68 -12.03 -33.90 3.00
C PHE A 68 -10.75 -33.21 3.49
N ALA A 69 -9.68 -33.96 3.71
CA ALA A 69 -8.39 -33.41 4.10
C ALA A 69 -7.83 -32.46 3.03
N LEU A 70 -7.92 -32.81 1.75
CA LEU A 70 -7.45 -31.96 0.66
C LEU A 70 -8.24 -30.65 0.54
N VAL A 71 -9.57 -30.70 0.70
CA VAL A 71 -10.41 -29.49 0.69
C VAL A 71 -10.15 -28.62 1.92
N GLY A 72 -10.03 -29.23 3.10
CA GLY A 72 -9.70 -28.53 4.34
C GLY A 72 -8.33 -27.85 4.26
N LEU A 73 -7.32 -28.53 3.73
CA LEU A 73 -5.99 -27.97 3.52
C LEU A 73 -6.00 -26.83 2.47
N ASP A 74 -6.67 -26.99 1.32
CA ASP A 74 -6.81 -25.91 0.32
C ASP A 74 -7.47 -24.67 0.94
N TYR A 75 -8.52 -24.86 1.76
CA TYR A 75 -9.18 -23.78 2.47
C TYR A 75 -8.25 -23.08 3.47
N LEU A 76 -7.53 -23.84 4.29
CA LEU A 76 -6.58 -23.28 5.27
C LEU A 76 -5.42 -22.56 4.60
N THR A 77 -4.87 -23.10 3.52
CA THR A 77 -3.78 -22.45 2.77
C THR A 77 -4.25 -21.14 2.15
N ARG A 78 -5.46 -21.06 1.59
CA ARG A 78 -6.01 -19.80 1.07
C ARG A 78 -6.19 -18.75 2.16
N LYS A 79 -6.77 -19.14 3.29
CA LYS A 79 -6.91 -18.28 4.46
C LYS A 79 -5.54 -17.75 4.94
N GLN A 80 -4.53 -18.62 5.02
CA GLN A 80 -3.17 -18.22 5.41
C GLN A 80 -2.54 -17.27 4.40
N GLU A 81 -2.78 -17.49 3.11
CA GLU A 81 -2.24 -16.64 2.06
C GLU A 81 -2.89 -15.25 2.07
N GLU A 82 -4.22 -15.16 2.23
CA GLU A 82 -4.93 -13.89 2.43
C GLU A 82 -4.40 -13.13 3.67
N HIS A 83 -4.18 -13.83 4.79
CA HIS A 83 -3.58 -13.21 5.98
C HIS A 83 -2.14 -12.73 5.72
N ARG A 84 -1.33 -13.53 5.03
CA ARG A 84 0.05 -13.14 4.71
C ARG A 84 0.12 -11.97 3.73
N GLU A 85 -0.79 -11.92 2.75
CA GLU A 85 -0.87 -10.81 1.79
C GLU A 85 -1.31 -9.51 2.47
N THR A 86 -2.29 -9.58 3.38
CA THR A 86 -2.72 -8.41 4.18
C THR A 86 -1.63 -7.92 5.15
N GLU A 87 -0.91 -8.82 5.82
CA GLU A 87 0.24 -8.46 6.66
C GLU A 87 1.37 -7.81 5.85
N GLN A 88 1.69 -8.35 4.67
CA GLN A 88 2.69 -7.74 3.78
C GLN A 88 2.27 -6.34 3.31
N ALA A 89 0.98 -6.15 3.00
CA ALA A 89 0.45 -4.84 2.62
C ALA A 89 0.60 -3.83 3.78
N ARG A 90 0.26 -4.24 5.02
CA ARG A 90 0.44 -3.42 6.22
C ARG A 90 1.90 -3.06 6.46
N ALA A 91 2.81 -4.02 6.35
CA ALA A 91 4.24 -3.79 6.52
C ALA A 91 4.80 -2.83 5.44
N ARG A 92 4.30 -2.88 4.20
CA ARG A 92 4.70 -1.94 3.16
C ARG A 92 4.10 -0.55 3.34
N ALA A 93 2.87 -0.46 3.85
CA ALA A 93 2.24 0.80 4.19
C ALA A 93 3.02 1.52 5.30
N SER A 94 3.44 0.80 6.35
CA SER A 94 4.26 1.39 7.42
C SER A 94 5.64 1.82 6.92
N LEU A 95 6.27 1.06 6.02
CA LEU A 95 7.52 1.47 5.36
C LEU A 95 7.34 2.75 4.55
N PHE A 96 6.24 2.89 3.79
CA PHE A 96 5.94 4.12 3.06
C PHE A 96 5.79 5.32 3.99
N VAL A 97 5.04 5.17 5.11
CA VAL A 97 4.90 6.23 6.12
C VAL A 97 6.25 6.59 6.73
N ALA A 98 7.08 5.60 7.06
CA ALA A 98 8.42 5.83 7.59
C ALA A 98 9.32 6.58 6.61
N SER A 99 9.36 6.16 5.34
CA SER A 99 10.11 6.86 4.27
C SER A 99 9.61 8.27 4.03
N LEU A 100 8.29 8.51 4.14
CA LEU A 100 7.72 9.86 4.04
C LEU A 100 8.18 10.74 5.21
N LEU A 101 8.21 10.19 6.43
CA LEU A 101 8.53 10.90 7.66
C LEU A 101 10.02 11.08 7.94
N GLU A 102 10.89 10.33 7.26
CA GLU A 102 12.34 10.29 7.49
C GLU A 102 12.99 11.68 7.56
N VAL A 103 12.54 12.61 6.71
CA VAL A 103 13.11 13.97 6.63
C VAL A 103 12.57 14.95 7.67
N PHE A 104 11.47 14.63 8.35
CA PHE A 104 10.76 15.54 9.25
C PHE A 104 11.18 15.38 10.73
N ASN A 105 12.44 15.01 10.99
CA ASN A 105 13.06 14.99 12.33
C ASN A 105 12.24 14.33 13.44
N GLY A 106 11.59 13.20 13.15
CA GLY A 106 10.84 12.44 14.15
C GLY A 106 9.44 12.98 14.46
N LEU A 107 8.94 13.95 13.70
CA LEU A 107 7.55 14.38 13.76
C LEU A 107 6.61 13.24 13.37
N THR A 108 5.44 13.21 14.01
CA THR A 108 4.38 12.26 13.67
C THR A 108 3.66 12.65 12.38
N LEU A 109 2.97 11.68 11.77
CA LEU A 109 2.18 11.93 10.55
C LEU A 109 1.10 13.01 10.74
N ASP A 110 0.50 13.06 11.93
CA ASP A 110 -0.52 14.06 12.26
C ASP A 110 0.07 15.47 12.34
N GLU A 111 1.22 15.62 13.00
CA GLU A 111 1.94 16.90 13.12
C GLU A 111 2.42 17.40 11.76
N VAL A 112 3.07 16.52 10.96
CA VAL A 112 3.53 16.88 9.60
C VAL A 112 2.34 17.29 8.74
N SER A 113 1.26 16.52 8.74
CA SER A 113 0.07 16.85 7.96
C SER A 113 -0.57 18.18 8.39
N GLY A 114 -0.61 18.45 9.70
CA GLY A 114 -1.10 19.72 10.25
C GLY A 114 -0.24 20.91 9.82
N LYS A 115 1.08 20.81 10.00
CA LYS A 115 2.04 21.86 9.61
C LYS A 115 2.02 22.11 8.10
N VAL A 116 2.04 21.05 7.27
CA VAL A 116 2.00 21.17 5.80
C VAL A 116 0.72 21.86 5.35
N ARG A 117 -0.44 21.52 5.94
CA ARG A 117 -1.72 22.18 5.63
C ARG A 117 -1.71 23.66 6.03
N ALA A 118 -1.17 23.99 7.21
CA ALA A 118 -1.03 25.37 7.66
C ALA A 118 -0.14 26.18 6.70
N LEU A 119 1.02 25.64 6.34
CA LEU A 119 1.95 26.25 5.38
C LEU A 119 1.31 26.42 4.00
N LEU A 120 0.56 25.43 3.52
CA LEU A 120 -0.16 25.52 2.25
C LEU A 120 -1.20 26.64 2.29
N ASN A 121 -1.99 26.73 3.35
CA ASN A 121 -2.99 27.79 3.52
C ASN A 121 -2.34 29.18 3.57
N GLU A 122 -1.26 29.33 4.34
CA GLU A 122 -0.54 30.60 4.44
C GLU A 122 0.07 31.00 3.09
N SER A 123 0.64 30.05 2.34
CA SER A 123 1.17 30.32 1.00
C SER A 123 0.11 30.77 -0.02
N ILE A 124 -1.15 30.34 0.17
CA ILE A 124 -2.29 30.81 -0.63
C ILE A 124 -2.70 32.21 -0.18
N ALA A 125 -2.72 32.47 1.12
CA ALA A 125 -3.04 33.78 1.69
C ALA A 125 -2.06 34.86 1.24
N ILE A 126 -0.74 34.57 1.27
CA ILE A 126 0.32 35.48 0.78
C ILE A 126 0.07 35.91 -0.67
N ARG A 127 -0.42 35.02 -1.53
CA ARG A 127 -0.72 35.35 -2.93
C ARG A 127 -1.88 36.33 -3.09
N ALA A 128 -2.80 36.37 -2.13
CA ALA A 128 -3.92 37.30 -2.15
C ALA A 128 -3.49 38.73 -1.76
N VAL A 129 -2.34 38.89 -1.10
CA VAL A 129 -1.77 40.19 -0.72
C VAL A 129 -1.11 40.85 -1.93
N ARG A 130 -1.25 42.18 -2.04
CA ARG A 130 -0.64 42.97 -3.12
C ARG A 130 0.89 42.87 -3.03
N GLY A 131 1.56 42.78 -4.18
CA GLY A 131 2.99 42.47 -4.24
C GLY A 131 3.94 43.54 -3.67
N ASP A 132 3.48 44.76 -3.43
CA ASP A 132 4.30 45.90 -2.97
C ASP A 132 4.04 46.23 -1.48
N ASP A 133 3.38 45.33 -0.77
CA ASP A 133 3.04 45.50 0.63
C ASP A 133 4.10 44.85 1.52
N GLN A 134 4.67 45.61 2.45
CA GLN A 134 5.61 45.09 3.47
C GLN A 134 5.02 43.92 4.24
N SER A 135 3.68 43.90 4.43
CA SER A 135 2.98 42.79 5.06
C SER A 135 3.15 41.45 4.32
N ARG A 136 3.42 41.49 3.01
CA ARG A 136 3.71 40.30 2.22
C ARG A 136 5.09 39.74 2.53
N GLU A 137 6.10 40.59 2.62
CA GLU A 137 7.47 40.18 2.97
C GLU A 137 7.53 39.56 4.37
N ASP A 138 6.86 40.18 5.36
CA ASP A 138 6.78 39.67 6.72
C ASP A 138 6.13 38.28 6.79
N ARG A 139 5.05 38.06 6.01
CA ARG A 139 4.40 36.74 5.92
C ARG A 139 5.25 35.72 5.18
N GLU A 140 5.96 36.11 4.12
CA GLU A 140 6.89 35.22 3.43
C GLU A 140 8.03 34.77 4.36
N LEU A 141 8.57 35.68 5.18
CA LEU A 141 9.55 35.36 6.22
C LEU A 141 8.98 34.42 7.29
N SER A 142 7.76 34.68 7.76
CA SER A 142 7.07 33.81 8.71
C SER A 142 6.81 32.41 8.14
N LEU A 143 6.41 32.31 6.87
CA LEU A 143 6.23 31.04 6.17
C LEU A 143 7.54 30.26 6.06
N LEU A 144 8.65 30.94 5.73
CA LEU A 144 9.99 30.32 5.67
C LEU A 144 10.43 29.81 7.05
N ALA A 145 10.24 30.59 8.10
CA ALA A 145 10.56 30.16 9.47
C ALA A 145 9.74 28.93 9.89
N ALA A 146 8.43 28.93 9.61
CA ALA A 146 7.57 27.78 9.89
C ALA A 146 7.93 26.55 9.04
N PHE A 147 8.42 26.76 7.81
CA PHE A 147 8.94 25.68 6.97
C PHE A 147 10.26 25.13 7.53
N ASP A 148 11.15 25.97 8.04
CA ASP A 148 12.39 25.55 8.69
C ASP A 148 12.12 24.72 9.95
N GLU A 149 11.07 25.01 10.70
CA GLU A 149 10.66 24.15 11.82
C GLU A 149 10.18 22.76 11.36
N LEU A 150 9.55 22.69 10.19
CA LEU A 150 9.09 21.42 9.63
C LEU A 150 10.26 20.62 9.04
N LEU A 151 11.12 21.28 8.28
CA LEU A 151 12.26 20.70 7.59
C LEU A 151 13.51 21.57 7.82
N PRO A 152 14.22 21.39 8.95
CA PRO A 152 15.42 22.15 9.26
C PRO A 152 16.47 22.03 8.16
N ALA A 153 17.10 23.16 7.84
CA ALA A 153 18.21 23.16 6.90
C ALA A 153 19.35 22.27 7.44
N PRO A 154 20.04 21.46 6.61
CA PRO A 154 21.11 20.56 7.07
C PRO A 154 22.24 21.28 7.83
N GLY A 155 22.46 22.57 7.55
CA GLY A 155 23.46 23.39 8.21
C GLY A 155 22.95 24.15 9.45
N GLY A 156 21.70 23.94 9.88
CA GLY A 156 21.08 24.64 11.01
C GLY A 156 20.83 26.13 10.81
N GLN A 157 21.20 26.69 9.64
CA GLN A 157 20.97 28.08 9.31
C GLN A 157 19.55 28.27 8.79
N PRO A 158 18.74 29.14 9.42
CA PRO A 158 17.39 29.42 8.94
C PRO A 158 17.40 30.08 7.56
N ARG A 159 16.42 29.73 6.74
CA ARG A 159 16.20 30.22 5.38
C ARG A 159 15.57 31.61 5.46
N THR A 160 16.33 32.63 5.07
CA THR A 160 15.85 34.03 5.11
C THR A 160 15.16 34.49 3.83
N ARG A 161 15.25 33.70 2.75
CA ARG A 161 14.63 34.00 1.45
C ARG A 161 14.55 32.77 0.56
N TRP A 162 13.68 32.79 -0.44
CA TRP A 162 13.47 31.68 -1.36
C TRP A 162 14.71 31.27 -2.17
N SER A 163 15.59 32.20 -2.51
CA SER A 163 16.85 31.89 -3.20
C SER A 163 17.87 31.16 -2.33
N SER A 164 17.64 31.04 -1.01
CA SER A 164 18.52 30.29 -0.11
C SER A 164 18.49 28.78 -0.38
N PHE A 165 17.35 28.22 -0.81
CA PHE A 165 17.18 26.80 -1.13
C PHE A 165 18.20 26.29 -2.16
N ARG A 166 18.54 27.11 -3.16
CA ARG A 166 19.48 26.74 -4.23
C ARG A 166 20.94 26.74 -3.78
N ARG A 167 21.29 27.57 -2.79
CA ARG A 167 22.69 27.72 -2.35
C ARG A 167 23.21 26.49 -1.60
N GLN A 168 22.30 25.63 -1.12
CA GLN A 168 22.62 24.44 -0.35
C GLN A 168 22.55 23.20 -1.25
N SER A 169 23.63 22.89 -1.97
CA SER A 169 23.71 21.69 -2.83
C SER A 169 23.38 20.41 -2.07
N ASN A 170 23.86 20.30 -0.83
CA ASN A 170 23.62 19.14 0.03
C ASN A 170 22.13 18.92 0.32
N GLU A 171 21.36 20.00 0.45
CA GLU A 171 19.91 19.93 0.67
C GLU A 171 19.19 19.44 -0.59
N THR A 172 19.61 19.92 -1.76
CA THR A 172 19.07 19.47 -3.05
C THR A 172 19.29 17.97 -3.24
N ASP A 173 20.49 17.48 -2.95
CA ASP A 173 20.84 16.06 -3.06
C ASP A 173 20.12 15.21 -2.01
N HIS A 174 19.95 15.73 -0.79
CA HIS A 174 19.19 15.06 0.25
C HIS A 174 17.72 14.90 -0.13
N MET A 175 17.08 15.97 -0.59
CA MET A 175 15.69 15.93 -1.04
C MET A 175 15.49 15.08 -2.29
N GLY A 176 16.47 15.04 -3.19
CA GLY A 176 16.47 14.13 -4.34
C GLY A 176 16.48 12.66 -3.94
N ARG A 177 17.30 12.30 -2.94
CA ARG A 177 17.36 10.94 -2.38
C ARG A 177 16.06 10.57 -1.66
N TRP A 178 15.56 11.45 -0.80
CA TRP A 178 14.28 11.25 -0.11
C TRP A 178 13.14 11.01 -1.09
N ARG A 179 13.01 11.85 -2.13
CA ARG A 179 12.01 11.67 -3.19
C ARG A 179 12.12 10.29 -3.86
N THR A 180 13.34 9.85 -4.16
CA THR A 180 13.57 8.52 -4.76
C THR A 180 13.09 7.39 -3.85
N GLU A 181 13.29 7.51 -2.53
CA GLU A 181 12.82 6.50 -1.58
C GLU A 181 11.30 6.53 -1.39
N VAL A 182 10.68 7.72 -1.34
CA VAL A 182 9.22 7.86 -1.33
C VAL A 182 8.59 7.25 -2.59
N GLU A 183 9.16 7.52 -3.77
CA GLU A 183 8.70 6.95 -5.04
C GLU A 183 8.85 5.41 -5.08
N ARG A 184 9.98 4.90 -4.59
CA ARG A 184 10.25 3.47 -4.51
C ARG A 184 9.31 2.76 -3.52
N SER A 185 9.11 3.32 -2.34
CA SER A 185 8.23 2.76 -1.31
C SER A 185 6.76 2.80 -1.75
N TRP A 186 6.30 3.89 -2.38
CA TRP A 186 4.98 3.96 -2.99
C TRP A 186 4.78 2.90 -4.08
N THR A 187 5.73 2.74 -5.00
CA THR A 187 5.65 1.73 -6.07
C THR A 187 5.58 0.30 -5.49
N ARG A 188 6.34 0.02 -4.42
CA ARG A 188 6.30 -1.29 -3.74
C ARG A 188 4.96 -1.54 -3.06
N LEU A 189 4.33 -0.50 -2.51
CA LEU A 189 3.02 -0.55 -1.89
C LEU A 189 1.92 -0.76 -2.95
N ASP A 190 1.97 0.00 -4.04
CA ASP A 190 1.00 -0.05 -5.15
C ASP A 190 0.89 -1.47 -5.74
N ASN A 191 2.04 -2.12 -5.93
CA ASN A 191 2.11 -3.51 -6.41
C ASN A 191 1.41 -4.52 -5.49
N VAL A 192 1.28 -4.25 -4.18
CA VAL A 192 0.54 -5.13 -3.25
C VAL A 192 -0.91 -4.72 -3.13
N ARG A 193 -1.19 -3.42 -3.12
CA ARG A 193 -2.56 -2.91 -3.02
C ARG A 193 -3.43 -3.41 -4.16
N ALA A 194 -2.89 -3.42 -5.38
CA ALA A 194 -3.55 -3.99 -6.55
C ALA A 194 -3.91 -5.49 -6.41
N ALA A 195 -3.33 -6.21 -5.44
CA ALA A 195 -3.60 -7.62 -5.20
C ALA A 195 -4.57 -7.88 -4.02
N VAL A 196 -4.67 -6.96 -3.05
CA VAL A 196 -5.29 -7.25 -1.73
C VAL A 196 -6.73 -6.73 -1.60
N ALA A 197 -7.07 -5.55 -2.15
CA ALA A 197 -8.45 -5.05 -2.30
C ALA A 197 -8.46 -3.59 -2.82
N ASP A 198 -9.52 -3.21 -3.55
CA ASP A 198 -9.70 -1.85 -4.11
C ASP A 198 -10.04 -0.77 -3.05
N ASP A 199 -10.36 -1.15 -1.80
CA ASP A 199 -11.04 -0.24 -0.86
C ASP A 199 -10.13 0.42 0.21
N TRP A 200 -8.81 0.24 0.16
CA TRP A 200 -7.89 0.74 1.21
C TRP A 200 -7.78 2.27 1.28
N ILE A 201 -7.98 2.94 0.15
CA ILE A 201 -7.93 4.39 0.03
C ILE A 201 -9.03 4.75 -0.95
N ASP A 202 -9.78 5.81 -0.68
CA ASP A 202 -10.73 6.31 -1.66
C ASP A 202 -10.01 6.67 -2.97
N LYS A 203 -10.66 6.41 -4.10
CA LYS A 203 -10.06 6.58 -5.42
C LYS A 203 -9.53 7.99 -5.67
N ALA A 204 -10.12 9.03 -5.08
CA ALA A 204 -9.67 10.40 -5.28
C ALA A 204 -8.34 10.65 -4.56
N THR A 205 -8.20 10.20 -3.31
CA THR A 205 -6.95 10.27 -2.55
C THR A 205 -5.85 9.43 -3.20
N ASP A 206 -6.18 8.25 -3.71
CA ASP A 206 -5.22 7.40 -4.42
C ASP A 206 -4.66 8.07 -5.69
N VAL A 207 -5.54 8.58 -6.55
CA VAL A 207 -5.15 9.30 -7.78
C VAL A 207 -4.31 10.53 -7.44
N ALA A 208 -4.70 11.28 -6.39
CA ALA A 208 -3.94 12.44 -5.93
C ALA A 208 -2.54 12.04 -5.43
N ALA A 209 -2.41 10.92 -4.72
CA ALA A 209 -1.13 10.41 -4.24
C ALA A 209 -0.23 9.93 -5.38
N HIS A 210 -0.73 9.14 -6.34
CA HIS A 210 0.05 8.76 -7.53
C HIS A 210 0.52 9.98 -8.32
N GLN A 211 -0.35 10.96 -8.50
CA GLN A 211 0.03 12.20 -9.17
C GLN A 211 1.09 12.96 -8.35
N ALA A 212 0.94 13.05 -7.03
CA ALA A 212 1.88 13.71 -6.15
C ALA A 212 3.26 13.04 -6.20
N VAL A 213 3.34 11.71 -6.04
CA VAL A 213 4.61 10.96 -6.13
C VAL A 213 5.29 11.19 -7.49
N GLY A 214 4.54 11.07 -8.59
CA GLY A 214 5.09 11.24 -9.93
C GLY A 214 5.55 12.67 -10.25
N GLN A 215 5.08 13.67 -9.49
CA GLN A 215 5.37 15.09 -9.71
C GLN A 215 6.31 15.70 -8.66
N LEU A 216 6.52 15.01 -7.55
CA LEU A 216 7.32 15.46 -6.41
C LEU A 216 8.73 15.84 -6.87
N LEU A 217 9.11 17.10 -6.65
CA LEU A 217 10.41 17.66 -7.04
C LEU A 217 10.78 17.49 -8.54
N ARG A 218 9.79 17.37 -9.44
CA ARG A 218 10.06 17.48 -10.89
C ARG A 218 10.53 18.90 -11.25
N ASP A 219 11.13 19.03 -12.43
CA ASP A 219 11.61 20.32 -12.92
C ASP A 219 10.45 21.33 -13.00
N GLY A 220 10.69 22.55 -12.51
CA GLY A 220 9.66 23.59 -12.33
C GLY A 220 8.76 23.43 -11.09
N ARG A 221 8.85 22.30 -10.37
CA ARG A 221 8.11 22.05 -9.11
C ARG A 221 9.04 21.84 -7.90
N SER A 222 10.35 21.79 -8.11
CA SER A 222 11.35 21.73 -7.04
C SER A 222 11.77 23.14 -6.60
N PRO A 223 11.46 23.58 -5.36
CA PRO A 223 11.91 24.88 -4.86
C PRO A 223 13.44 24.98 -4.76
N TRP A 224 14.14 23.85 -4.65
CA TRP A 224 15.61 23.77 -4.64
C TRP A 224 16.27 24.05 -5.99
N LYS A 225 15.55 23.86 -7.10
CA LYS A 225 16.07 24.05 -8.47
C LYS A 225 15.62 25.34 -9.14
N ALA A 226 14.72 26.10 -8.52
CA ALA A 226 14.20 27.33 -9.10
C ALA A 226 15.27 28.44 -9.14
N ASN A 227 15.23 29.27 -10.19
CA ASN A 227 16.27 30.27 -10.43
C ASN A 227 15.90 31.65 -9.87
N ARG A 228 14.61 31.90 -9.66
CA ARG A 228 14.05 33.18 -9.21
C ARG A 228 13.19 32.97 -7.97
N ASP A 229 13.17 33.94 -7.06
CA ASP A 229 12.38 33.85 -5.82
C ASP A 229 10.89 33.57 -6.08
N GLN A 230 10.30 34.21 -7.09
CA GLN A 230 8.90 33.99 -7.48
C GLN A 230 8.64 32.56 -8.01
N GLU A 231 9.61 31.98 -8.72
CA GLU A 231 9.54 30.60 -9.19
C GLU A 231 9.65 29.64 -8.01
N SER A 232 10.59 29.90 -7.09
CA SER A 232 10.79 29.11 -5.86
C SER A 232 9.54 29.12 -4.97
N ALA A 233 8.91 30.27 -4.75
CA ALA A 233 7.67 30.37 -3.98
C ALA A 233 6.51 29.60 -4.65
N THR A 234 6.47 29.60 -5.99
CA THR A 234 5.47 28.83 -6.74
C THR A 234 5.75 27.33 -6.69
N ALA A 235 7.01 26.92 -6.83
CA ALA A 235 7.44 25.54 -6.69
C ALA A 235 7.18 25.01 -5.27
N MET A 236 7.44 25.83 -4.23
CA MET A 236 7.15 25.47 -2.84
C MET A 236 5.66 25.16 -2.64
N ARG A 237 4.76 25.94 -3.26
CA ARG A 237 3.31 25.66 -3.17
C ARG A 237 2.94 24.33 -3.81
N TYR A 238 3.51 24.01 -4.97
CA TYR A 238 3.31 22.69 -5.57
C TYR A 238 3.85 21.58 -4.68
N PHE A 239 5.05 21.76 -4.12
CA PHE A 239 5.65 20.82 -3.19
C PHE A 239 4.76 20.58 -1.96
N LEU A 240 4.27 21.63 -1.29
CA LEU A 240 3.38 21.53 -0.13
C LEU A 240 2.05 20.86 -0.48
N ARG A 241 1.50 21.13 -1.68
CA ARG A 241 0.29 20.48 -2.18
C ARG A 241 0.50 18.98 -2.40
N ASP A 242 1.60 18.61 -3.06
CA ASP A 242 1.95 17.21 -3.32
C ASP A 242 2.19 16.49 -1.98
N LEU A 243 2.93 17.10 -1.05
CA LEU A 243 3.18 16.58 0.29
C LEU A 243 1.87 16.40 1.09
N ASN A 244 0.94 17.36 1.03
CA ASN A 244 -0.36 17.21 1.70
C ASN A 244 -1.16 16.01 1.15
N ALA A 245 -1.13 15.79 -0.17
CA ALA A 245 -1.79 14.63 -0.78
C ALA A 245 -1.16 13.31 -0.31
N LEU A 246 0.18 13.26 -0.22
CA LEU A 246 0.89 12.08 0.32
C LEU A 246 0.56 11.84 1.79
N CYS A 247 0.50 12.88 2.62
CA CYS A 247 0.09 12.77 4.01
C CYS A 247 -1.36 12.26 4.15
N GLN A 248 -2.28 12.72 3.30
CA GLN A 248 -3.67 12.24 3.30
C GLN A 248 -3.75 10.75 2.94
N ALA A 249 -3.01 10.30 1.92
CA ALA A 249 -2.93 8.89 1.57
C ALA A 249 -2.30 8.05 2.69
N ALA A 250 -1.21 8.54 3.31
CA ALA A 250 -0.59 7.92 4.46
C ALA A 250 -1.57 7.75 5.63
N LYS A 251 -2.39 8.76 5.93
CA LYS A 251 -3.41 8.67 6.99
C LYS A 251 -4.51 7.67 6.66
N ALA A 252 -4.96 7.64 5.40
CA ALA A 252 -5.95 6.67 4.95
C ALA A 252 -5.42 5.23 5.09
N LEU A 253 -4.15 5.01 4.74
CA LEU A 253 -3.46 3.73 4.94
C LEU A 253 -3.36 3.36 6.42
N GLU A 254 -2.94 4.30 7.28
CA GLU A 254 -2.79 4.03 8.72
C GLU A 254 -4.12 3.62 9.36
N ALA A 255 -5.23 4.27 8.98
CA ALA A 255 -6.57 3.93 9.44
C ALA A 255 -7.01 2.50 9.06
N HIS A 256 -6.51 1.93 7.96
CA HIS A 256 -6.79 0.55 7.54
C HIS A 256 -5.86 -0.48 8.19
N THR A 257 -4.72 -0.03 8.71
CA THR A 257 -3.74 -0.92 9.35
C THR A 257 -4.00 -1.16 10.84
N ARG A 258 -4.74 -0.27 11.51
CA ARG A 258 -5.16 -0.40 12.91
C ARG A 258 -6.40 -1.29 13.02
#